data_AF-A0A7Y8KHP9-F1
#
_entry.id   AF-A0A7Y8KHP9-F1
#
_cell.length_a   1.000
_cell.length_b   1.000
_cell.length_c   1.000
_cell.angle_alpha   90.00
_cell.angle_beta   90.00
_cell.angle_gamma   90.00
#
_symmetry.space_group_name_H-M   'P 1'
#
loop_
_entity.id
_entity.type
_entity.pdbx_description
1 polymer ?
#
loop_
_entity_poly.entity_id
_entity_poly.type
_entity_poly.pdbx_seq_one_letter_code
_entity_poly.pdbx_strand_id
1 'polypeptide(L)'
;MALSVEQRGGFFLVAVVCLLVVGICAPFSGHDLQRTLQIAMGACAVLYGLSITRVQRLVDRPTALGLVLIIVLGLVSSLRAHQPLWALAEMAVFVSCGAIAVAFAQLRHQGGASLDRALILIVVLLCLMKSIQYLYAGALAFNNAGPTLDPDVLLSGFSNKRFYGQFQTFTLPLLALPLLIPTLSRSLKVAVFALLCTWWLIAIAGGTRGTWLGMGVAGGVLAVLG
;
A
#
# COMPACT_ATOMS: atom_id res chain seq x y z
N MET A 1 4.43 33.40 6.18
CA MET A 1 5.39 32.41 6.71
C MET A 1 5.49 31.27 5.71
N ALA A 2 6.66 31.07 5.08
CA ALA A 2 6.86 29.93 4.18
C ALA A 2 7.23 28.69 5.01
N LEU A 3 6.50 27.58 4.84
CA LEU A 3 6.83 26.30 5.48
C LEU A 3 8.20 25.81 5.03
N SER A 4 8.99 25.23 5.95
CA SER A 4 10.25 24.57 5.60
C SER A 4 10.02 23.31 4.76
N VAL A 5 11.03 22.84 4.04
CA VAL A 5 10.92 21.63 3.19
C VAL A 5 10.55 20.39 4.01
N GLU A 6 11.12 20.24 5.21
CA GLU A 6 10.79 19.16 6.14
C GLU A 6 9.33 19.23 6.61
N GLN A 7 8.83 20.43 6.94
CA GLN A 7 7.43 20.62 7.35
C GLN A 7 6.46 20.27 6.22
N ARG A 8 6.79 20.60 4.97
CA ARG A 8 6.00 20.22 3.79
C ARG A 8 5.97 18.70 3.62
N GLY A 9 7.10 18.03 3.81
CA GLY A 9 7.20 16.56 3.77
C GLY A 9 6.37 15.89 4.88
N GLY A 10 6.42 16.43 6.10
CA GLY A 10 5.59 15.95 7.20
C GLY A 10 4.10 16.12 6.93
N PHE A 11 3.67 17.28 6.40
CA PHE A 11 2.28 17.51 6.02
C PHE A 11 1.81 16.54 4.91
N PHE A 12 2.63 16.34 3.88
CA PHE A 12 2.35 15.38 2.82
C PHE A 12 2.18 13.96 3.38
N LEU A 13 3.11 13.51 4.25
CA LEU A 13 3.04 12.19 4.87
C LEU A 13 1.77 12.00 5.69
N VAL A 14 1.45 12.96 6.56
CA VAL A 14 0.24 12.91 7.40
C VAL A 14 -1.02 12.88 6.53
N ALA A 15 -1.10 13.73 5.51
CA ALA A 15 -2.24 13.75 4.59
C ALA A 15 -2.44 12.41 3.89
N VAL A 16 -1.37 11.83 3.31
CA VAL A 16 -1.44 10.53 2.64
C VAL A 16 -1.79 9.41 3.61
N VAL A 17 -1.23 9.40 4.81
CA VAL A 17 -1.56 8.40 5.84
C VAL A 17 -3.02 8.49 6.26
N CYS A 18 -3.56 9.69 6.46
CA CYS A 18 -4.99 9.87 6.74
C CYS A 18 -5.86 9.33 5.60
N LEU A 19 -5.54 9.66 4.34
CA LEU A 19 -6.25 9.13 3.18
C LEU A 19 -6.17 7.60 3.08
N LEU A 20 -5.00 7.03 3.39
CA LEU A 20 -4.77 5.59 3.38
C LEU A 20 -5.58 4.88 4.47
N VAL A 21 -5.61 5.41 5.70
CA VAL A 21 -6.41 4.90 6.80
C VAL A 21 -7.89 4.95 6.45
N VAL A 22 -8.37 6.05 5.88
CA VAL A 22 -9.77 6.15 5.42
C VAL A 22 -10.04 5.10 4.33
N GLY A 23 -9.16 4.95 3.35
CA GLY A 23 -9.38 4.02 2.24
C GLY A 23 -9.36 2.54 2.60
N ILE A 24 -8.59 2.17 3.62
CA ILE A 24 -8.39 0.77 4.05
C ILE A 24 -9.34 0.38 5.20
N CYS A 25 -9.60 1.31 6.12
CA CYS A 25 -10.32 1.02 7.37
C CYS A 25 -11.77 1.48 7.38
N ALA A 26 -12.20 2.38 6.48
CA ALA A 26 -13.60 2.82 6.46
C ALA A 26 -14.53 1.68 6.01
N PRO A 27 -15.68 1.48 6.69
CA PRO A 27 -16.62 0.40 6.38
C PRO A 27 -17.40 0.63 5.08
N PHE A 28 -17.40 1.85 4.54
CA PHE A 28 -18.11 2.23 3.30
C PHE A 28 -17.21 2.24 2.06
N SER A 29 -16.19 1.38 2.01
CA SER A 29 -15.20 1.34 0.91
C SER A 29 -15.81 0.81 -0.40
N GLY A 30 -16.60 1.64 -1.07
CA GLY A 30 -16.99 1.40 -2.46
C GLY A 30 -15.79 1.57 -3.40
N HIS A 31 -15.87 0.94 -4.57
CA HIS A 31 -14.87 1.09 -5.63
C HIS A 31 -14.59 2.56 -5.97
N ASP A 32 -15.64 3.39 -6.00
CA ASP A 32 -15.55 4.82 -6.31
C ASP A 32 -14.84 5.62 -5.21
N LEU A 33 -15.03 5.24 -3.95
CA LEU A 33 -14.33 5.88 -2.83
C LEU A 33 -12.83 5.55 -2.90
N GLN A 34 -12.47 4.29 -3.18
CA GLN A 34 -11.07 3.89 -3.33
C GLN A 34 -10.39 4.63 -4.49
N ARG A 35 -11.09 4.77 -5.63
CA ARG A 35 -10.59 5.58 -6.77
C ARG A 35 -10.43 7.05 -6.42
N THR A 36 -11.40 7.63 -5.72
CA THR A 36 -11.35 9.04 -5.28
C THR A 36 -10.16 9.27 -4.36
N LEU A 37 -9.92 8.36 -3.41
CA LEU A 37 -8.78 8.45 -2.50
C LEU A 37 -7.45 8.26 -3.23
N GLN A 38 -7.39 7.38 -4.24
CA GLN A 38 -6.20 7.23 -5.08
C GLN A 38 -5.87 8.50 -5.86
N ILE A 39 -6.89 9.16 -6.43
CA ILE A 39 -6.74 10.45 -7.11
C ILE A 39 -6.26 11.52 -6.11
N ALA A 40 -6.86 11.57 -4.91
CA ALA A 40 -6.46 12.51 -3.86
C ALA A 40 -4.99 12.31 -3.44
N MET A 41 -4.56 11.07 -3.23
CA MET A 41 -3.16 10.74 -2.92
C MET A 41 -2.21 11.14 -4.07
N GLY A 42 -2.61 10.90 -5.32
CA GLY A 42 -1.87 11.34 -6.51
C GLY A 42 -1.74 12.86 -6.58
N ALA A 43 -2.82 13.59 -6.32
CA ALA A 43 -2.81 15.05 -6.27
C ALA A 43 -1.90 15.58 -5.15
N CYS A 44 -1.97 15.00 -3.95
CA CYS A 44 -1.04 15.32 -2.85
C CYS A 44 0.42 15.09 -3.24
N ALA A 45 0.72 14.00 -3.95
CA ALA A 45 2.08 13.67 -4.40
C ALA A 45 2.61 14.69 -5.42
N VAL A 46 1.78 15.10 -6.39
CA VAL A 46 2.13 16.13 -7.37
C VAL A 46 2.34 17.49 -6.67
N LEU A 47 1.44 17.89 -5.78
CA LEU A 47 1.57 19.15 -5.03
C LEU A 47 2.84 19.16 -4.18
N TYR A 48 3.17 18.05 -3.51
CA TYR A 48 4.42 17.92 -2.77
C TYR A 48 5.64 18.04 -3.70
N GLY A 49 5.64 17.31 -4.83
CA GLY A 49 6.72 17.39 -5.82
C GLY A 49 6.94 18.80 -6.37
N LEU A 50 5.86 19.53 -6.68
CA LEU A 50 5.90 20.93 -7.13
C LEU A 50 6.38 21.89 -6.03
N SER A 51 6.14 21.56 -4.76
CA SER A 51 6.57 22.37 -3.62
C SER A 51 8.07 22.28 -3.32
N ILE A 52 8.78 21.32 -3.94
CA ILE A 52 10.22 21.11 -3.76
C ILE A 52 10.97 21.79 -4.88
N THR A 53 11.85 22.73 -4.53
CA THR A 53 12.62 23.53 -5.48
C THR A 53 13.74 22.76 -6.18
N ARG A 54 14.19 21.64 -5.60
CA ARG A 54 15.26 20.81 -6.15
C ARG A 54 14.89 19.33 -6.10
N VAL A 55 14.32 18.84 -7.19
CA VAL A 55 14.13 17.41 -7.41
C VAL A 55 15.49 16.79 -7.66
N GLN A 56 15.95 15.94 -6.74
CA GLN A 56 17.12 15.11 -6.99
C GLN A 56 16.80 14.12 -8.11
N ARG A 57 17.83 13.83 -8.92
CA ARG A 57 17.72 12.85 -9.99
C ARG A 57 17.60 11.45 -9.38
N LEU A 58 16.38 10.92 -9.35
CA LEU A 58 16.07 9.58 -8.82
C LEU A 58 16.50 8.45 -9.75
N VAL A 59 16.50 8.72 -11.05
CA VAL A 59 16.82 7.72 -12.10
C VAL A 59 17.84 8.29 -13.07
N ASP A 60 18.69 7.41 -13.58
CA ASP A 60 19.65 7.72 -14.63
C ASP A 60 18.96 8.18 -15.93
N ARG A 61 19.73 8.82 -16.83
CA ARG A 61 19.20 9.35 -18.11
C ARG A 61 18.50 8.28 -18.96
N PRO A 62 19.10 7.11 -19.23
CA PRO A 62 18.43 6.12 -20.06
C PRO A 62 17.13 5.61 -19.43
N THR A 63 17.11 5.36 -18.12
CA THR A 63 15.86 4.97 -17.43
C THR A 63 14.80 6.06 -17.52
N ALA A 64 15.16 7.33 -17.34
CA ALA A 64 14.23 8.45 -17.49
C ALA A 64 13.64 8.53 -18.91
N LEU A 65 14.48 8.36 -19.94
CA LEU A 65 14.03 8.33 -21.34
C LEU A 65 13.11 7.14 -21.61
N GLY A 66 13.43 5.97 -21.06
CA GLY A 66 12.58 4.78 -21.14
C GLY A 66 11.20 5.00 -20.51
N LEU A 67 11.14 5.63 -19.33
CA LEU A 67 9.88 5.97 -18.68
C LEU A 67 9.05 6.96 -19.50
N VAL A 68 9.68 8.00 -20.04
CA VAL A 68 9.01 8.96 -20.95
C VAL A 68 8.47 8.24 -22.18
N LEU A 69 9.26 7.34 -22.78
CA LEU A 69 8.83 6.55 -23.93
C LEU A 69 7.62 5.67 -23.59
N ILE A 70 7.62 4.98 -22.44
CA ILE A 70 6.49 4.15 -21.99
C ILE A 70 5.23 5.01 -21.84
N ILE A 71 5.35 6.20 -21.23
CA ILE A 71 4.22 7.12 -21.06
C ILE A 71 3.69 7.60 -22.42
N VAL A 72 4.58 8.02 -23.33
CA VAL A 72 4.18 8.50 -24.67
C VAL A 72 3.54 7.38 -25.49
N LEU A 73 4.16 6.20 -25.54
CA LEU A 73 3.61 5.06 -26.28
C LEU A 73 2.25 4.66 -25.76
N GLY A 74 2.10 4.62 -24.44
CA GLY A 74 0.83 4.24 -23.87
C GLY A 74 -0.23 5.35 -23.94
N LEU A 75 0.12 6.64 -24.00
CA LEU A 75 -0.82 7.72 -24.36
C LEU A 75 -1.32 7.54 -25.80
N VAL A 76 -0.42 7.28 -26.75
CA VAL A 76 -0.79 6.99 -28.15
C VAL A 76 -1.67 5.74 -28.23
N SER A 77 -1.36 4.70 -27.45
CA SER A 77 -2.16 3.48 -27.34
C SER A 77 -3.56 3.78 -26.80
N SER A 78 -3.67 4.56 -25.71
CA SER A 78 -4.95 4.92 -25.09
C SER A 78 -5.83 5.74 -26.03
N LEU A 79 -5.26 6.65 -26.82
CA LEU A 79 -6.01 7.44 -27.81
C LEU A 79 -6.50 6.61 -29.00
N ARG A 80 -5.83 5.49 -29.31
CA ARG A 80 -6.23 4.55 -30.38
C ARG A 80 -7.12 3.42 -29.89
N ALA A 81 -7.35 3.31 -28.59
CA ALA A 81 -8.17 2.27 -28.03
C ALA A 81 -9.65 2.44 -28.42
N HIS A 82 -10.38 1.32 -28.48
CA HIS A 82 -11.81 1.32 -28.78
C HIS A 82 -12.64 2.13 -27.76
N GLN A 83 -12.13 2.27 -26.53
CA GLN A 83 -12.73 3.04 -25.43
C GLN A 83 -11.69 4.01 -24.85
N PRO A 84 -11.46 5.17 -25.50
CA PRO A 84 -10.33 6.03 -25.18
C PRO A 84 -10.42 6.66 -23.78
N LEU A 85 -11.62 6.99 -23.31
CA LEU A 85 -11.81 7.56 -21.97
C LEU A 85 -11.37 6.60 -20.86
N TRP A 86 -11.74 5.31 -20.98
CA TRP A 86 -11.32 4.30 -20.02
C TRP A 86 -9.82 4.04 -20.08
N ALA A 87 -9.25 3.96 -21.28
CA ALA A 87 -7.81 3.75 -21.45
C ALA A 87 -6.98 4.95 -20.93
N LEU A 88 -7.49 6.18 -21.07
CA LEU A 88 -6.86 7.37 -20.50
C LEU A 88 -6.98 7.41 -18.97
N ALA A 89 -8.10 6.94 -18.40
CA ALA A 89 -8.27 6.84 -16.95
C ALA A 89 -7.26 5.85 -16.33
N GLU A 90 -7.09 4.66 -16.93
CA GLU A 90 -6.06 3.70 -16.49
C GLU A 90 -4.65 4.28 -16.63
N MET A 91 -4.40 5.07 -17.67
CA MET A 91 -3.14 5.79 -17.82
C MET A 91 -2.91 6.85 -16.74
N ALA A 92 -3.95 7.61 -16.38
CA ALA A 92 -3.87 8.58 -15.30
C ALA A 92 -3.57 7.91 -13.96
N VAL A 93 -4.14 6.72 -13.71
CA VAL A 93 -3.85 5.90 -12.52
C VAL A 93 -2.38 5.47 -12.52
N PHE A 94 -1.87 4.96 -13.64
CA PHE A 94 -0.47 4.55 -13.78
C PHE A 94 0.50 5.72 -13.49
N VAL A 95 0.27 6.88 -14.10
CA VAL A 95 1.07 8.09 -13.87
C VAL A 95 0.96 8.57 -12.42
N SER A 96 -0.22 8.51 -11.81
CA SER A 96 -0.43 8.88 -10.41
C SER A 96 0.34 7.96 -9.44
N CYS A 97 0.36 6.65 -9.68
CA CYS A 97 1.19 5.71 -8.93
C CYS A 97 2.68 6.04 -9.05
N GLY A 98 3.14 6.40 -10.26
CA GLY A 98 4.50 6.88 -10.49
C GLY A 98 4.82 8.17 -9.71
N ALA A 99 3.90 9.13 -9.69
CA ALA A 99 4.05 10.37 -8.92
C ALA A 99 4.13 10.11 -7.41
N ILE A 100 3.31 9.20 -6.88
CA ILE A 100 3.36 8.77 -5.47
C ILE A 100 4.72 8.12 -5.16
N ALA A 101 5.20 7.21 -6.01
CA ALA A 101 6.51 6.58 -5.83
C ALA A 101 7.66 7.61 -5.81
N VAL A 102 7.64 8.58 -6.73
CA VAL A 102 8.62 9.67 -6.77
C VAL A 102 8.55 10.53 -5.50
N ALA A 103 7.35 10.88 -5.06
CA ALA A 103 7.14 11.68 -3.85
C ALA A 103 7.68 10.99 -2.59
N PHE A 104 7.39 9.69 -2.40
CA PHE A 104 7.93 8.92 -1.27
C PHE A 104 9.43 8.72 -1.35
N ALA A 105 9.99 8.52 -2.55
CA ALA A 105 11.43 8.41 -2.72
C ALA A 105 12.15 9.72 -2.34
N GLN A 106 11.61 10.88 -2.75
CA GLN A 106 12.12 12.19 -2.33
C GLN A 106 11.98 12.41 -0.83
N LEU A 107 10.82 12.07 -0.27
CA LEU A 107 10.57 12.16 1.17
C LEU A 107 11.59 11.29 1.94
N ARG A 108 11.91 10.09 1.44
CA ARG A 108 12.89 9.18 2.03
C ARG A 108 14.32 9.68 1.95
N HIS A 109 14.69 10.34 0.86
CA HIS A 109 16.00 10.97 0.74
C HIS A 109 16.19 12.08 1.80
N GLN A 110 15.12 12.83 2.11
CA GLN A 110 15.16 13.90 3.12
C GLN A 110 15.06 13.36 4.55
N GLY A 111 14.16 12.41 4.80
CA GLY A 111 13.83 11.91 6.14
C GLY A 111 14.76 10.82 6.67
N GLY A 112 15.64 10.22 5.85
CA GLY A 112 16.60 9.24 6.34
C GLY A 112 15.95 7.96 6.92
N ALA A 113 16.67 7.29 7.82
CA ALA A 113 16.23 6.02 8.42
C ALA A 113 15.06 6.16 9.41
N SER A 114 14.79 7.37 9.94
CA SER A 114 13.63 7.59 10.80
C SER A 114 12.32 7.50 10.01
N LEU A 115 12.31 7.92 8.74
CA LEU A 115 11.15 7.74 7.87
C LEU A 115 10.85 6.27 7.61
N ASP A 116 11.87 5.42 7.37
CA ASP A 116 11.64 3.98 7.18
C ASP A 116 10.96 3.36 8.39
N ARG A 117 11.41 3.72 9.59
CA ARG A 117 10.79 3.25 10.84
C ARG A 117 9.34 3.73 10.95
N ALA A 118 9.05 4.97 10.57
CA ALA A 118 7.69 5.50 10.56
C ALA A 118 6.80 4.76 9.54
N LEU A 119 7.29 4.49 8.32
CA LEU A 119 6.56 3.75 7.30
C LEU A 119 6.29 2.31 7.73
N ILE A 120 7.28 1.62 8.33
CA ILE A 120 7.10 0.28 8.90
C ILE A 120 6.05 0.33 10.02
N LEU A 121 6.11 1.32 10.90
CA LEU A 121 5.11 1.49 11.97
C LEU A 121 3.70 1.70 11.39
N ILE A 122 3.55 2.52 10.35
CA ILE A 122 2.27 2.72 9.65
C ILE A 122 1.75 1.38 9.10
N VAL A 123 2.61 0.58 8.45
CA VAL A 123 2.22 -0.75 7.95
C VAL A 123 1.76 -1.67 9.09
N VAL A 124 2.51 -1.71 10.19
CA VAL A 124 2.15 -2.51 11.39
C VAL A 124 0.80 -2.08 11.95
N LEU A 125 0.56 -0.76 12.07
CA LEU A 125 -0.71 -0.22 12.58
C LEU A 125 -1.87 -0.55 11.64
N LEU A 126 -1.70 -0.42 10.32
CA LEU A 126 -2.73 -0.80 9.34
C LEU A 126 -3.05 -2.31 9.43
N CYS A 127 -2.03 -3.16 9.53
CA CYS A 127 -2.22 -4.60 9.68
C CYS A 127 -2.92 -4.94 11.00
N LEU A 128 -2.56 -4.26 12.09
CA LEU A 128 -3.21 -4.40 13.40
C LEU A 128 -4.69 -4.01 13.31
N MET A 129 -5.00 -2.84 12.75
CA MET A 129 -6.39 -2.38 12.59
C MET A 129 -7.21 -3.37 11.77
N LYS A 130 -6.68 -3.86 10.64
CA LYS A 130 -7.38 -4.85 9.82
C LYS A 130 -7.52 -6.21 10.48
N SER A 131 -6.54 -6.62 11.29
CA SER A 131 -6.65 -7.84 12.09
C SER A 131 -7.74 -7.72 13.16
N ILE A 132 -7.84 -6.56 13.82
CA ILE A 132 -8.92 -6.28 14.77
C ILE A 132 -10.29 -6.32 14.07
N GLN A 133 -10.43 -5.66 12.91
CA GLN A 133 -11.67 -5.69 12.12
C GLN A 133 -12.07 -7.13 11.75
N TYR A 134 -11.11 -7.94 11.31
CA TYR A 134 -11.35 -9.33 10.96
C TYR A 134 -11.79 -10.18 12.17
N LEU A 135 -11.08 -10.07 13.30
CA LEU A 135 -11.42 -10.81 14.52
C LEU A 135 -12.78 -10.38 15.09
N TYR A 136 -13.08 -9.08 15.03
CA TYR A 136 -14.38 -8.54 15.44
C TYR A 136 -15.51 -9.08 14.55
N ALA A 137 -15.35 -9.03 13.22
CA ALA A 137 -16.31 -9.58 12.28
C ALA A 137 -16.50 -11.09 12.49
N GLY A 138 -15.41 -11.82 12.77
CA GLY A 138 -15.45 -13.24 13.11
C GLY A 138 -16.25 -13.51 14.38
N ALA A 139 -15.99 -12.77 15.46
CA ALA A 139 -16.73 -12.90 16.72
C ALA A 139 -18.22 -12.61 16.54
N LEU A 140 -18.58 -11.60 15.75
CA LEU A 140 -19.98 -11.32 15.39
C LEU A 140 -20.61 -12.45 14.60
N ALA A 141 -19.88 -13.04 13.65
CA ALA A 141 -20.38 -14.15 12.84
C ALA A 141 -20.62 -15.43 13.67
N PHE A 142 -19.83 -15.66 14.72
CA PHE A 142 -20.07 -16.77 15.65
C PHE A 142 -21.24 -16.52 16.61
N ASN A 143 -21.45 -15.26 17.03
CA ASN A 143 -22.53 -14.90 17.94
C ASN A 143 -23.90 -14.79 17.22
N ASN A 144 -23.90 -14.40 15.95
CA ASN A 144 -25.09 -14.41 15.13
C ASN A 144 -25.28 -15.82 14.57
N ALA A 145 -26.30 -16.55 15.05
CA ALA A 145 -26.63 -17.92 14.66
C ALA A 145 -27.13 -18.07 13.20
N GLY A 146 -26.51 -17.37 12.25
CA GLY A 146 -26.78 -17.48 10.83
C GLY A 146 -26.32 -18.85 10.29
N PRO A 147 -27.04 -19.44 9.33
CA PRO A 147 -26.75 -20.79 8.83
C PRO A 147 -25.45 -20.87 8.01
N THR A 148 -24.87 -19.74 7.59
CA THR A 148 -23.69 -19.68 6.73
C THR A 148 -22.76 -18.53 7.13
N LEU A 149 -21.47 -18.84 7.30
CA LEU A 149 -20.43 -17.85 7.53
C LEU A 149 -19.97 -17.29 6.17
N ASP A 150 -20.29 -16.02 5.89
CA ASP A 150 -19.83 -15.34 4.67
C ASP A 150 -18.42 -14.75 4.89
N PRO A 151 -17.38 -15.28 4.25
CA PRO A 151 -16.01 -14.78 4.39
C PRO A 151 -15.81 -13.38 3.80
N ASP A 152 -16.71 -12.93 2.92
CA ASP A 152 -16.60 -11.60 2.29
C ASP A 152 -16.96 -10.49 3.29
N VAL A 153 -17.84 -10.77 4.26
CA VAL A 153 -18.14 -9.88 5.38
C VAL A 153 -16.93 -9.71 6.31
N LEU A 154 -16.12 -10.77 6.47
CA LEU A 154 -14.90 -10.74 7.28
C LEU A 154 -13.78 -9.89 6.65
N LEU A 155 -13.83 -9.70 5.34
CA LEU A 155 -12.82 -9.00 4.54
C LEU A 155 -13.33 -7.64 4.03
N SER A 156 -14.26 -7.03 4.77
CA SER A 156 -14.79 -5.69 4.50
C SER A 156 -13.68 -4.61 4.44
N GLY A 157 -13.92 -3.52 3.72
CA GLY A 157 -12.96 -2.43 3.53
C GLY A 157 -12.22 -2.45 2.17
N PHE A 158 -12.45 -3.47 1.33
CA PHE A 158 -11.99 -3.48 -0.06
C PHE A 158 -13.11 -3.80 -1.03
N SER A 159 -13.08 -3.15 -2.21
CA SER A 159 -14.05 -3.40 -3.28
C SER A 159 -13.98 -4.82 -3.86
N ASN A 160 -12.83 -5.47 -3.75
CA ASN A 160 -12.60 -6.83 -4.23
C ASN A 160 -11.56 -7.54 -3.36
N LYS A 161 -11.83 -8.81 -3.04
CA LYS A 161 -10.91 -9.72 -2.35
C LYS A 161 -9.52 -9.79 -2.99
N ARG A 162 -9.43 -9.60 -4.31
CA ARG A 162 -8.16 -9.58 -5.04
C ARG A 162 -7.27 -8.40 -4.63
N PHE A 163 -7.85 -7.20 -4.46
CA PHE A 163 -7.09 -6.03 -4.02
C PHE A 163 -6.63 -6.18 -2.57
N TYR A 164 -7.46 -6.79 -1.72
CA TYR A 164 -7.07 -7.18 -0.37
C TYR A 164 -5.87 -8.13 -0.39
N GLY A 165 -5.89 -9.17 -1.23
CA GLY A 165 -4.78 -10.11 -1.36
C GLY A 165 -3.48 -9.47 -1.88
N GLN A 166 -3.57 -8.51 -2.80
CA GLN A 166 -2.41 -7.73 -3.24
C GLN A 166 -1.83 -6.90 -2.09
N PHE A 167 -2.69 -6.20 -1.33
CA PHE A 167 -2.26 -5.45 -0.14
C PHE A 167 -1.57 -6.38 0.87
N GLN A 168 -2.16 -7.53 1.17
CA GLN A 168 -1.56 -8.53 2.06
C GLN A 168 -0.21 -9.02 1.57
N THR A 169 -0.08 -9.34 0.27
CA THR A 169 1.17 -9.85 -0.32
C THR A 169 2.32 -8.86 -0.11
N PHE A 170 2.06 -7.56 -0.24
CA PHE A 170 3.09 -6.54 0.00
C PHE A 170 3.38 -6.30 1.48
N THR A 171 2.39 -6.39 2.36
CA THR A 171 2.59 -6.10 3.80
C THR A 171 3.15 -7.27 4.59
N LEU A 172 2.96 -8.52 4.13
CA LEU A 172 3.44 -9.71 4.82
C LEU A 172 4.97 -9.72 5.07
N PRO A 173 5.84 -9.51 4.07
CA PRO A 173 7.28 -9.43 4.32
C PRO A 173 7.66 -8.20 5.17
N LEU A 174 6.96 -7.07 5.01
CA LEU A 174 7.21 -5.86 5.78
C LEU A 174 6.87 -6.04 7.28
N LEU A 175 5.85 -6.84 7.58
CA LEU A 175 5.45 -7.18 8.94
C LEU A 175 6.44 -8.12 9.64
N ALA A 176 7.22 -8.88 8.86
CA ALA A 176 8.30 -9.71 9.39
C ALA A 176 9.57 -8.92 9.74
N LEU A 177 9.81 -7.77 9.11
CA LEU A 177 11.03 -6.97 9.32
C LEU A 177 11.29 -6.58 10.79
N PRO A 178 10.28 -6.12 11.58
CA PRO A 178 10.51 -5.78 12.99
C PRO A 178 11.02 -6.96 13.83
N LEU A 179 10.73 -8.20 13.46
CA LEU A 179 11.19 -9.39 14.18
C LEU A 179 12.70 -9.58 14.06
N LEU A 180 13.30 -9.10 12.97
CA LEU A 180 14.74 -9.16 12.70
C LEU A 180 15.52 -8.06 13.43
N ILE A 181 14.85 -7.06 14.00
CA ILE A 181 15.51 -5.94 14.70
C ILE A 181 16.01 -6.42 16.08
N PRO A 182 17.34 -6.40 16.36
CA PRO A 182 17.88 -6.94 17.62
C PRO A 182 17.44 -6.14 18.84
N THR A 183 17.31 -4.82 18.69
CA THR A 183 17.00 -3.87 19.77
C THR A 183 15.53 -3.85 20.19
N LEU A 184 14.66 -4.59 19.50
CA LEU A 184 13.23 -4.63 19.82
C LEU A 184 12.99 -5.53 21.05
N SER A 185 12.17 -5.07 22.00
CA SER A 185 11.88 -5.83 23.21
C SER A 185 11.21 -7.17 22.90
N ARG A 186 11.41 -8.16 23.77
CA ARG A 186 10.84 -9.51 23.60
C ARG A 186 9.31 -9.48 23.54
N SER A 187 8.66 -8.64 24.35
CA SER A 187 7.20 -8.48 24.35
C SER A 187 6.68 -7.93 23.01
N LEU A 188 7.35 -6.93 22.45
CA LEU A 188 6.99 -6.40 21.13
C LEU A 188 7.22 -7.42 20.02
N LYS A 189 8.30 -8.21 20.07
CA LYS A 189 8.52 -9.31 19.11
C LYS A 189 7.40 -10.35 19.18
N VAL A 190 6.96 -10.72 20.38
CA VAL A 190 5.81 -11.63 20.57
C VAL A 190 4.53 -11.03 19.99
N ALA A 191 4.27 -9.74 20.24
CA ALA A 191 3.09 -9.07 19.71
C ALA A 191 3.10 -9.00 18.17
N VAL A 192 4.24 -8.62 17.56
CA VAL A 192 4.39 -8.59 16.10
C VAL A 192 4.27 -10.00 15.51
N PHE A 193 4.81 -11.02 16.17
CA PHE A 193 4.68 -12.41 15.73
C PHE A 193 3.22 -12.90 15.80
N ALA A 194 2.49 -12.59 16.88
CA ALA A 194 1.06 -12.89 16.98
C ALA A 194 0.24 -12.17 15.89
N LEU A 195 0.59 -10.93 15.58
CA LEU A 195 0.00 -10.18 14.47
C LEU A 195 0.32 -10.83 13.12
N LEU A 196 1.55 -11.28 12.90
CA LEU A 196 1.96 -12.00 11.68
C LEU A 196 1.20 -13.33 11.52
N CYS A 197 1.01 -14.09 12.59
CA CYS A 197 0.19 -15.30 12.58
C CYS A 197 -1.26 -15.00 12.21
N THR A 198 -1.84 -13.94 12.79
CA THR A 198 -3.18 -13.47 12.43
C THR A 198 -3.24 -13.04 10.97
N TRP A 199 -2.22 -12.35 10.47
CA TRP A 199 -2.15 -11.91 9.07
C TRP A 199 -2.12 -13.09 8.09
N TRP A 200 -1.37 -14.14 8.43
CA TRP A 200 -1.38 -15.40 7.68
C TRP A 200 -2.74 -16.11 7.74
N LEU A 201 -3.38 -16.16 8.91
CA LEU A 201 -4.73 -16.73 9.05
C LEU A 201 -5.71 -16.03 8.10
N ILE A 202 -5.67 -14.70 8.03
CA ILE A 202 -6.50 -13.92 7.11
C ILE A 202 -6.15 -14.23 5.65
N ALA A 203 -4.87 -14.35 5.30
CA ALA A 203 -4.45 -14.68 3.92
C ALA A 203 -4.95 -16.07 3.48
N ILE A 204 -4.92 -17.04 4.40
CA ILE A 204 -5.43 -18.41 4.20
C ILE A 204 -6.95 -18.40 4.04
N ALA A 205 -7.68 -17.78 4.98
CA ALA A 205 -9.14 -17.64 4.92
C ALA A 205 -9.60 -16.83 3.70
N GLY A 206 -8.80 -15.85 3.29
CA GLY A 206 -9.00 -15.03 2.11
C GLY A 206 -8.81 -15.77 0.79
N GLY A 207 -8.29 -17.01 0.79
CA GLY A 207 -8.09 -17.78 -0.45
C GLY A 207 -7.20 -17.06 -1.47
N THR A 208 -6.26 -16.24 -1.01
CA THR A 208 -5.46 -15.34 -1.85
C THR A 208 -4.36 -16.11 -2.57
N ARG A 209 -4.72 -16.83 -3.64
CA ARG A 209 -3.81 -17.70 -4.42
C ARG A 209 -2.51 -16.99 -4.85
N GLY A 210 -2.61 -15.70 -5.17
CA GLY A 210 -1.45 -14.87 -5.54
C GLY A 210 -0.43 -14.71 -4.40
N THR A 211 -0.89 -14.59 -3.16
CA THR A 211 -0.02 -14.48 -1.97
C THR A 211 0.78 -15.77 -1.78
N TRP A 212 0.13 -16.93 -1.90
CA TRP A 212 0.78 -18.23 -1.79
C TRP A 212 1.88 -18.42 -2.83
N LEU A 213 1.56 -18.15 -4.09
CA LEU A 213 2.52 -18.27 -5.19
C LEU A 213 3.67 -17.27 -5.02
N GLY A 214 3.37 -16.00 -4.72
CA GLY A 214 4.36 -14.95 -4.54
C GLY A 214 5.35 -15.26 -3.40
N MET A 215 4.83 -15.64 -2.23
CA MET A 215 5.65 -16.02 -1.09
C MET A 215 6.43 -17.32 -1.33
N GLY A 216 5.82 -18.30 -2.00
CA GLY A 216 6.48 -19.57 -2.35
C GLY A 216 7.64 -19.38 -3.32
N VAL A 217 7.44 -18.61 -4.39
CA VAL A 217 8.50 -18.27 -5.35
C VAL A 217 9.60 -17.45 -4.68
N ALA A 218 9.25 -16.44 -3.88
CA ALA A 218 10.23 -15.65 -3.15
C ALA A 218 11.06 -16.52 -2.19
N GLY A 219 10.42 -17.43 -1.46
CA GLY A 219 11.10 -18.40 -0.60
C GLY A 219 12.00 -19.36 -1.36
N GLY A 220 11.54 -19.88 -2.51
CA GLY A 220 12.35 -20.73 -3.38
C GLY A 220 13.57 -20.02 -3.95
N VAL A 221 13.40 -18.77 -4.40
CA VAL A 221 14.52 -17.93 -4.86
C VAL A 221 15.51 -17.69 -3.74
N LEU A 222 15.05 -17.35 -2.53
CA LEU A 222 15.93 -17.17 -1.37
C LEU A 222 16.64 -18.46 -0.95
N ALA A 223 16.01 -19.62 -1.10
CA ALA A 223 16.65 -20.90 -0.81
C ALA A 223 17.72 -21.30 -1.85
N VAL A 224 17.57 -20.89 -3.11
CA VAL A 224 18.52 -21.16 -4.19
C VAL A 224 19.67 -20.15 -4.21
N LEU A 225 19.38 -18.88 -3.91
CA LEU A 225 20.37 -17.80 -3.85
C LEU A 225 21.03 -17.65 -2.48
N GLY A 226 20.59 -18.43 -1.49
CA GLY A 226 21.06 -18.41 -0.10
C GLY A 226 22.54 -18.70 0.04
#